data_AF-A0A2N2PKJ0-F1
#
_entry.id   AF-A0A2N2PKJ0-F1
#
_cell.length_a   1.000
_cell.length_b   1.000
_cell.length_c   1.000
_cell.angle_alpha   90.00
_cell.angle_beta   90.00
_cell.angle_gamma   90.00
#
_symmetry.space_group_name_H-M   'P 1'
#
loop_
_entity.id
_entity.type
_entity.pdbx_description
1 polymer ?
#
loop_
_entity_poly.entity_id
_entity_poly.type
_entity_poly.pdbx_seq_one_letter_code
_entity_poly.pdbx_strand_id
1 'polypeptide(L)'
;MVQNKVSSISVFEGYALSAQSPIEIEFYLKTNLSINEPYIECRECIVYHKGDLGLLIQNNSLLSTLFIECINPNVPAFRITRRINKEYHVQGVIVILRGTNDFLYRIISISKSDFWNLAVKTLIKRMYPKISFIYFRQDELEKALLSFEKQLITRFLGKVRLSVIEVTRKSERPSVANNKLKYTDTERSWTHSSLGETFLDLKERGFWFTSLKFKVEKATKGSYLKNSVGKVYKFGTFSCTNMYEQIRSLLIEPLELVASERMHLLDGRGIIERNYKPGPPLEIVYEENVFETSDMVRKFGEVLNHYKDASLVIYHGNPYFHANIADQKDGSSFEIWILSQKRILISPQAKTSVQALSRAISFIFDKFKEGIINEYVPRSE
;
A
#
# COMPACT_ATOMS: atom_id res chain seq x y z
N MET A 1 -32.17 31.99 1.84
CA MET A 1 -31.30 31.63 2.97
C MET A 1 -30.44 30.45 2.54
N VAL A 2 -29.13 30.67 2.35
CA VAL A 2 -28.19 29.57 2.06
C VAL A 2 -27.92 28.87 3.39
N GLN A 3 -28.45 27.66 3.59
CA GLN A 3 -28.05 26.85 4.74
C GLN A 3 -26.53 26.59 4.61
N ASN A 4 -25.75 27.06 5.57
CA ASN A 4 -24.32 26.76 5.65
C ASN A 4 -24.17 25.25 5.86
N LYS A 5 -23.99 24.51 4.76
CA LYS A 5 -23.76 23.08 4.77
C LYS A 5 -22.45 22.82 5.51
N VAL A 6 -22.52 22.14 6.65
CA VAL A 6 -21.34 21.75 7.44
C VAL A 6 -20.48 20.81 6.59
N SER A 7 -19.18 21.09 6.50
CA SER A 7 -18.23 20.27 5.74
C SER A 7 -18.06 18.89 6.40
N SER A 8 -17.96 17.85 5.59
CA SER A 8 -17.71 16.46 6.03
C SER A 8 -16.40 16.33 6.81
N ILE A 9 -15.43 17.20 6.54
CA ILE A 9 -14.17 17.28 7.31
C ILE A 9 -14.46 17.72 8.74
N SER A 10 -15.23 18.80 8.91
CA SER A 10 -15.60 19.34 10.23
C SER A 10 -16.48 18.37 11.01
N VAL A 11 -17.39 17.65 10.34
CA VAL A 11 -18.19 16.59 10.98
C VAL A 11 -17.29 15.49 11.52
N PHE A 12 -16.36 14.97 10.70
CA PHE A 12 -15.42 13.93 11.14
C PHE A 12 -14.49 14.39 12.26
N GLU A 13 -13.97 15.62 12.19
CA GLU A 13 -13.17 16.21 13.27
C GLU A 13 -13.98 16.31 14.57
N GLY A 14 -15.25 16.72 14.50
CA GLY A 14 -16.16 16.71 15.64
C GLY A 14 -16.30 15.33 16.28
N TYR A 15 -16.53 14.29 15.47
CA TYR A 15 -16.57 12.90 15.95
C TYR A 15 -15.23 12.45 16.54
N ALA A 16 -14.11 12.76 15.89
CA ALA A 16 -12.78 12.43 16.37
C ALA A 16 -12.46 13.07 17.73
N LEU A 17 -12.96 14.28 17.99
CA LEU A 17 -12.83 14.98 19.27
C LEU A 17 -13.73 14.41 20.36
N SER A 18 -14.98 14.06 20.03
CA SER A 18 -15.98 13.66 21.03
C SER A 18 -16.04 12.17 21.31
N ALA A 19 -15.46 11.33 20.46
CA ALA A 19 -15.57 9.88 20.58
C ALA A 19 -14.99 9.37 21.90
N GLN A 20 -15.73 8.48 22.57
CA GLN A 20 -15.29 7.84 23.81
C GLN A 20 -14.54 6.54 23.57
N SER A 21 -14.59 5.99 22.35
CA SER A 21 -13.86 4.79 21.96
C SER A 21 -13.60 4.72 20.45
N PRO A 22 -12.61 3.93 20.00
CA PRO A 22 -12.39 3.67 18.58
C PRO A 22 -13.63 3.07 17.87
N ILE A 23 -14.49 2.37 18.61
CA ILE A 23 -15.73 1.74 18.09
C ILE A 23 -16.72 2.81 17.62
N GLU A 24 -16.81 3.96 18.29
CA GLU A 24 -17.72 5.04 17.87
C GLU A 24 -17.30 5.66 16.54
N ILE A 25 -16.00 5.84 16.32
CA ILE A 25 -15.47 6.29 15.02
C ILE A 25 -15.78 5.27 13.93
N GLU A 26 -15.55 4.00 14.22
CA GLU A 26 -15.87 2.91 13.31
C GLU A 26 -17.37 2.88 12.96
N PHE A 27 -18.24 3.01 13.97
CA PHE A 27 -19.68 3.07 13.79
C PHE A 27 -20.08 4.25 12.91
N TYR A 28 -19.53 5.45 13.16
CA TYR A 28 -19.74 6.63 12.32
C TYR A 28 -19.36 6.35 10.86
N LEU A 29 -18.16 5.82 10.61
CA LEU A 29 -17.69 5.53 9.26
C LEU A 29 -18.61 4.51 8.56
N LYS A 30 -19.06 3.48 9.27
CA LYS A 30 -19.92 2.41 8.72
C LYS A 30 -21.34 2.87 8.41
N THR A 31 -21.93 3.72 9.26
CA THR A 31 -23.36 4.04 9.21
C THR A 31 -23.67 5.42 8.65
N ASN A 32 -22.81 6.40 8.88
CA ASN A 32 -23.10 7.82 8.65
C ASN A 32 -22.22 8.45 7.56
N LEU A 33 -21.21 7.74 7.04
CA LEU A 33 -20.34 8.30 6.01
C LEU A 33 -21.09 8.56 4.71
N SER A 34 -21.30 9.83 4.37
CA SER A 34 -21.86 10.28 3.10
C SER A 34 -21.18 11.56 2.64
N ILE A 35 -20.14 11.44 1.81
CA ILE A 35 -19.37 12.58 1.32
C ILE A 35 -19.90 13.01 -0.05
N ASN A 36 -20.51 14.19 -0.08
CA ASN A 36 -21.05 14.82 -1.29
C ASN A 36 -20.32 16.10 -1.66
N GLU A 37 -19.07 16.26 -1.22
CA GLU A 37 -18.23 17.42 -1.48
C GLU A 37 -17.15 17.07 -2.51
N PRO A 38 -16.86 17.98 -3.46
CA PRO A 38 -15.83 17.73 -4.45
C PRO A 38 -14.45 17.62 -3.79
N TYR A 39 -13.64 16.68 -4.27
CA TYR A 39 -12.25 16.42 -3.83
C TYR A 39 -12.06 15.93 -2.40
N ILE A 40 -13.14 15.81 -1.60
CA ILE A 40 -13.10 15.23 -0.27
C ILE A 40 -13.48 13.74 -0.39
N GLU A 41 -12.70 12.89 0.26
CA GLU A 41 -12.97 11.45 0.33
C GLU A 41 -12.51 10.96 1.72
N CYS A 42 -13.12 9.89 2.22
CA CYS A 42 -12.54 9.11 3.30
C CYS A 42 -11.32 8.40 2.72
N ARG A 43 -10.15 8.59 3.32
CA ARG A 43 -8.87 8.02 2.92
C ARG A 43 -8.36 7.16 4.03
N GLU A 44 -7.83 6.01 3.66
CA GLU A 44 -7.34 5.01 4.59
C GLU A 44 -6.01 4.46 4.08
N CYS A 45 -5.07 4.19 4.98
CA CYS A 45 -3.85 3.46 4.66
C CYS A 45 -3.64 2.34 5.67
N ILE A 46 -3.38 1.14 5.16
CA ILE A 46 -2.94 0.00 5.97
C ILE A 46 -1.43 0.13 6.17
N VAL A 47 -1.01 0.07 7.42
CA VAL A 47 0.40 0.12 7.81
C VAL A 47 0.72 -1.01 8.79
N TYR A 48 1.98 -1.44 8.80
CA TYR A 48 2.48 -2.41 9.76
C TYR A 48 3.31 -1.73 10.85
N HIS A 49 3.04 -2.08 12.11
CA HIS A 49 3.80 -1.65 13.27
C HIS A 49 3.69 -2.69 14.39
N LYS A 50 4.83 -3.08 14.98
CA LYS A 50 4.86 -3.87 16.21
C LYS A 50 4.82 -2.93 17.42
N GLY A 51 3.72 -2.95 18.16
CA GLY A 51 3.52 -2.11 19.34
C GLY A 51 2.33 -1.17 19.21
N ASP A 52 2.22 -0.18 20.10
CA ASP A 52 1.14 0.81 20.09
C ASP A 52 1.47 1.95 19.11
N LEU A 53 0.76 1.96 17.98
CA LEU A 53 0.96 2.97 16.94
C LEU A 53 0.52 4.38 17.39
N GLY A 54 -0.49 4.49 18.25
CA GLY A 54 -0.96 5.77 18.79
C GLY A 54 0.12 6.41 19.66
N LEU A 55 0.66 5.64 20.61
CA LEU A 55 1.77 6.08 21.45
C LEU A 55 3.01 6.43 20.62
N LEU A 56 3.30 5.63 19.58
CA LEU A 56 4.39 5.94 18.67
C LEU A 56 4.20 7.29 17.98
N ILE A 57 3.02 7.59 17.43
CA ILE A 57 2.76 8.90 16.79
C ILE A 57 2.83 10.04 17.80
N GLN A 58 2.25 9.85 19.00
CA GLN A 58 2.29 10.85 20.07
C GLN A 58 3.72 11.22 20.47
N ASN A 59 4.61 10.23 20.59
CA ASN A 59 6.02 10.43 20.95
C ASN A 59 6.86 11.08 19.83
N ASN A 60 6.30 11.25 18.63
CA ASN A 60 6.96 11.90 17.49
C ASN A 60 6.24 13.21 17.11
N SER A 61 5.73 13.93 18.12
CA SER A 61 4.90 15.14 17.94
C SER A 61 5.60 16.28 17.20
N LEU A 62 6.94 16.31 17.20
CA LEU A 62 7.76 17.29 16.52
C LEU A 62 8.68 16.60 15.51
N LEU A 63 8.24 16.54 14.25
CA LEU A 63 9.11 16.30 13.12
C LEU A 63 9.31 17.64 12.41
N SER A 64 10.51 17.95 11.91
CA SER A 64 10.93 19.30 11.46
C SER A 64 9.95 20.15 10.63
N THR A 65 8.98 19.55 9.93
CA THR A 65 7.95 20.26 9.14
C THR A 65 6.52 19.85 9.47
N LEU A 66 6.32 18.97 10.45
CA LEU A 66 5.04 18.37 10.84
C LEU A 66 4.82 18.58 12.34
N PHE A 67 3.71 19.23 12.65
CA PHE A 67 3.21 19.38 14.01
C PHE A 67 2.07 18.38 14.20
N ILE A 68 2.15 17.58 15.25
CA ILE A 68 1.15 16.56 15.56
C ILE A 68 0.62 16.82 16.96
N GLU A 69 -0.70 17.03 17.05
CA GLU A 69 -1.42 17.28 18.29
C GLU A 69 -2.36 16.10 18.54
N CYS A 70 -2.25 15.45 19.71
CA CYS A 70 -3.25 14.49 20.15
C CYS A 70 -4.51 15.26 20.57
N ILE A 71 -5.63 15.03 19.88
CA ILE A 71 -6.86 15.81 20.09
C ILE A 71 -7.91 15.06 20.92
N ASN A 72 -7.70 13.77 21.17
CA ASN A 72 -8.59 12.95 21.97
C ASN A 72 -7.76 11.95 22.82
N PRO A 73 -7.93 11.91 24.15
CA PRO A 73 -7.21 10.96 25.00
C PRO A 73 -7.76 9.52 24.94
N ASN A 74 -9.01 9.33 24.54
CA ASN A 74 -9.70 8.03 24.53
C ASN A 74 -9.56 7.27 23.20
N VAL A 75 -9.22 8.01 22.13
CA VAL A 75 -9.07 7.46 20.78
C VAL A 75 -7.76 7.99 20.21
N PRO A 76 -6.92 7.17 19.55
CA PRO A 76 -5.71 7.62 18.87
C PRO A 76 -6.03 8.56 17.67
N ALA A 77 -6.44 9.79 17.98
CA ALA A 77 -6.84 10.82 17.03
C ALA A 77 -5.86 11.99 17.11
N PHE A 78 -5.37 12.38 15.95
CA PHE A 78 -4.31 13.38 15.85
C PHE A 78 -4.66 14.43 14.82
N ARG A 79 -4.51 15.70 15.19
CA ARG A 79 -4.47 16.80 14.23
C ARG A 79 -3.04 16.94 13.73
N ILE A 80 -2.87 16.92 12.42
CA ILE A 80 -1.57 17.10 11.77
C ILE A 80 -1.59 18.42 11.02
N THR A 81 -0.58 19.25 11.25
CA THR A 81 -0.32 20.45 10.47
C THR A 81 1.06 20.34 9.84
N ARG A 82 1.11 20.40 8.50
CA ARG A 82 2.38 20.45 7.76
C ARG A 82 2.58 21.83 7.17
N ARG A 83 3.66 22.50 7.56
CA ARG A 83 4.12 23.71 6.89
C ARG A 83 4.92 23.33 5.64
N ILE A 84 4.51 23.83 4.48
CA ILE A 84 5.18 23.56 3.19
C ILE A 84 6.12 24.71 2.85
N ASN A 85 5.64 25.94 3.00
CA ASN A 85 6.44 27.15 2.91
C ASN A 85 5.92 28.21 3.91
N LYS A 86 6.32 29.47 3.77
CA LYS A 86 5.93 30.51 4.74
C LYS A 86 4.41 30.74 4.78
N GLU A 87 3.73 30.61 3.64
CA GLU A 87 2.33 31.00 3.43
C GLU A 87 1.38 29.79 3.31
N TYR A 88 1.90 28.65 2.86
CA TYR A 88 1.13 27.46 2.57
C TYR A 88 1.38 26.37 3.62
N HIS A 89 0.28 25.94 4.25
CA HIS A 89 0.25 24.79 5.13
C HIS A 89 -0.98 23.94 4.80
N VAL A 90 -0.88 22.65 5.10
CA VAL A 90 -2.01 21.72 5.05
C VAL A 90 -2.30 21.22 6.45
N GLN A 91 -3.58 21.11 6.79
CA GLN A 91 -4.04 20.65 8.09
C GLN A 91 -5.22 19.68 7.93
N GLY A 92 -5.32 18.75 8.86
CA GLY A 92 -6.43 17.81 8.93
C GLY A 92 -6.28 16.85 10.11
N VAL A 93 -7.30 16.03 10.31
CA VAL A 93 -7.35 15.02 11.38
C VAL A 93 -7.14 13.64 10.79
N ILE A 94 -6.35 12.83 11.50
CA ILE A 94 -6.27 11.39 11.31
C ILE A 94 -6.80 10.68 12.56
N VAL A 95 -7.36 9.50 12.37
CA VAL A 95 -7.66 8.54 13.44
C VAL A 95 -6.94 7.23 13.11
N ILE A 96 -6.38 6.58 14.12
CA ILE A 96 -5.76 5.26 13.99
C ILE A 96 -6.70 4.22 14.57
N LEU A 97 -7.09 3.27 13.74
CA LEU A 97 -7.84 2.08 14.15
C LEU A 97 -6.97 0.84 13.98
N ARG A 98 -7.26 -0.21 14.74
CA ARG A 98 -6.67 -1.52 14.48
C ARG A 98 -7.23 -2.11 13.18
N GLY A 99 -6.38 -2.82 12.46
CA GLY A 99 -6.78 -3.72 11.40
C GLY A 99 -7.31 -5.04 11.97
N THR A 100 -7.52 -6.01 11.10
CA THR A 100 -7.94 -7.38 11.45
C THR A 100 -6.89 -8.19 12.22
N ASN A 101 -5.62 -7.75 12.26
CA ASN A 101 -4.53 -8.43 12.96
C ASN A 101 -3.74 -7.47 13.87
N ASP A 102 -3.10 -8.00 14.91
CA ASP A 102 -2.49 -7.25 16.03
C ASP A 102 -1.38 -6.26 15.66
N PHE A 103 -0.78 -6.39 14.47
CA PHE A 103 0.28 -5.50 13.99
C PHE A 103 -0.10 -4.68 12.75
N LEU A 104 -1.34 -4.83 12.28
CA LEU A 104 -1.87 -4.02 11.20
C LEU A 104 -2.71 -2.89 11.78
N TYR A 105 -2.48 -1.69 11.26
CA TYR A 105 -3.19 -0.50 11.64
C TYR A 105 -3.74 0.21 10.41
N ARG A 106 -4.87 0.88 10.60
CA ARG A 106 -5.56 1.66 9.59
C ARG A 106 -5.52 3.12 10.00
N ILE A 107 -4.76 3.91 9.26
CA ILE A 107 -4.72 5.37 9.43
C ILE A 107 -5.81 5.94 8.54
N ILE A 108 -6.81 6.61 9.12
CA ILE A 108 -8.02 7.07 8.42
C ILE A 108 -8.15 8.59 8.52
N SER A 109 -8.62 9.24 7.46
CA SER A 109 -8.92 10.67 7.43
C SER A 109 -10.03 10.98 6.43
N ILE A 110 -10.99 11.82 6.79
CA ILE A 110 -11.85 12.50 5.81
C ILE A 110 -11.17 13.82 5.45
N SER A 111 -10.63 13.91 4.24
CA SER A 111 -9.78 15.04 3.86
C SER A 111 -9.71 15.26 2.35
N LYS A 112 -9.03 16.35 1.95
CA LYS A 112 -8.60 16.59 0.57
C LYS A 112 -7.32 15.80 0.27
N SER A 113 -7.07 15.56 -1.02
CA SER A 113 -5.88 14.87 -1.52
C SER A 113 -4.56 15.50 -1.06
N ASP A 114 -4.50 16.84 -0.97
CA ASP A 114 -3.27 17.57 -0.63
C ASP A 114 -2.84 17.29 0.81
N PHE A 115 -3.76 17.36 1.78
CA PHE A 115 -3.47 16.99 3.17
C PHE A 115 -2.96 15.55 3.25
N TRP A 116 -3.62 14.61 2.57
CA TRP A 116 -3.22 13.21 2.60
C TRP A 116 -1.81 12.97 2.04
N ASN A 117 -1.52 13.51 0.86
CA ASN A 117 -0.24 13.28 0.19
C ASN A 117 0.90 14.07 0.83
N LEU A 118 0.63 15.30 1.26
CA LEU A 118 1.65 16.17 1.81
C LEU A 118 1.84 15.94 3.31
N ALA A 119 0.80 15.80 4.13
CA ALA A 119 0.98 15.55 5.56
C ALA A 119 1.08 14.05 5.88
N VAL A 120 0.00 13.29 5.67
CA VAL A 120 -0.15 11.91 6.20
C VAL A 120 0.88 10.95 5.59
N LYS A 121 1.01 10.90 4.25
CA LYS A 121 2.02 10.05 3.61
C LYS A 121 3.45 10.43 4.00
N THR A 122 3.71 11.70 4.25
CA THR A 122 5.05 12.16 4.67
C THR A 122 5.34 11.75 6.10
N LEU A 123 4.36 11.84 7.00
CA LEU A 123 4.46 11.33 8.36
C LEU A 123 4.85 9.83 8.34
N ILE A 124 4.06 9.00 7.65
CA ILE A 124 4.32 7.55 7.59
C ILE A 124 5.71 7.25 7.02
N LYS A 125 6.12 7.93 5.92
CA LYS A 125 7.46 7.76 5.32
C LYS A 125 8.59 8.13 6.27
N ARG A 126 8.43 9.18 7.08
CA ARG A 126 9.43 9.63 8.06
C ARG A 126 9.52 8.71 9.27
N MET A 127 8.46 7.96 9.56
CA MET A 127 8.43 7.03 10.69
C MET A 127 9.03 5.67 10.38
N TYR A 128 9.43 5.40 9.14
CA TYR A 128 10.27 4.24 8.83
C TYR A 128 11.60 4.33 9.61
N PRO A 129 12.09 3.25 10.24
CA PRO A 129 11.65 1.85 10.11
C PRO A 129 10.55 1.41 11.06
N LYS A 130 10.06 2.28 11.96
CA LYS A 130 9.09 1.90 12.98
C LYS A 130 7.72 1.56 12.37
N ILE A 131 7.39 2.18 11.25
CA ILE A 131 6.18 1.90 10.45
C ILE A 131 6.58 1.57 9.02
N SER A 132 5.90 0.61 8.39
CA SER A 132 6.00 0.36 6.95
C SER A 132 4.62 0.41 6.27
N PHE A 133 4.63 0.84 5.00
CA PHE A 133 3.47 0.67 4.13
C PHE A 133 3.34 -0.80 3.75
N ILE A 134 2.10 -1.27 3.63
CA ILE A 134 1.81 -2.55 2.99
C ILE A 134 1.83 -2.36 1.47
N TYR A 135 2.56 -3.20 0.76
CA TYR A 135 2.51 -3.30 -0.70
C TYR A 135 1.68 -4.51 -1.11
N PHE A 136 0.65 -4.32 -1.91
CA PHE A 136 -0.16 -5.38 -2.49
C PHE A 136 0.28 -5.69 -3.91
N ARG A 137 0.45 -6.98 -4.20
CA ARG A 137 0.73 -7.46 -5.56
C ARG A 137 -0.48 -7.22 -6.47
N GLN A 138 -0.22 -7.22 -7.76
CA GLN A 138 -1.20 -7.13 -8.82
C GLN A 138 -2.28 -8.22 -8.66
N ASP A 139 -1.85 -9.48 -8.45
CA ASP A 139 -2.75 -10.62 -8.34
C ASP A 139 -3.61 -10.56 -7.07
N GLU A 140 -3.04 -10.09 -5.95
CA GLU A 140 -3.74 -9.88 -4.68
C GLU A 140 -4.87 -8.85 -4.85
N LEU A 141 -4.56 -7.69 -5.45
CA LEU A 141 -5.56 -6.64 -5.69
C LEU A 141 -6.62 -7.08 -6.71
N GLU A 142 -6.22 -7.75 -7.79
CA GLU A 142 -7.14 -8.25 -8.81
C GLU A 142 -8.14 -9.23 -8.20
N LYS A 143 -7.65 -10.25 -7.49
CA LYS A 143 -8.50 -11.25 -6.81
C LYS A 143 -9.44 -10.58 -5.81
N ALA A 144 -8.94 -9.65 -5.00
CA ALA A 144 -9.73 -8.95 -4.01
C ALA A 144 -10.82 -8.06 -4.63
N LEU A 145 -10.50 -7.34 -5.71
CA LEU A 145 -11.46 -6.47 -6.42
C LEU A 145 -12.54 -7.26 -7.17
N LEU A 146 -12.17 -8.37 -7.82
CA LEU A 146 -13.14 -9.25 -8.48
C LEU A 146 -14.07 -9.92 -7.45
N SER A 147 -13.51 -10.37 -6.31
CA SER A 147 -14.29 -10.89 -5.19
C SER A 147 -15.23 -9.83 -4.62
N PHE A 148 -14.75 -8.60 -4.44
CA PHE A 148 -15.53 -7.45 -4.01
C PHE A 148 -16.73 -7.18 -4.93
N GLU A 149 -16.50 -7.13 -6.25
CA GLU A 149 -17.57 -6.94 -7.24
C GLU A 149 -18.63 -8.06 -7.16
N LYS A 150 -18.19 -9.33 -7.13
CA LYS A 150 -19.09 -10.49 -7.01
C LYS A 150 -19.93 -10.42 -5.74
N GLN A 151 -19.30 -10.13 -4.60
CA GLN A 151 -19.99 -10.06 -3.30
C GLN A 151 -20.95 -8.87 -3.23
N LEU A 152 -20.59 -7.72 -3.81
CA LEU A 152 -21.50 -6.58 -3.94
C LEU A 152 -22.74 -6.93 -4.78
N ILE A 153 -22.55 -7.54 -5.96
CA ILE A 153 -23.64 -7.97 -6.83
C ILE A 153 -24.60 -8.89 -6.08
N THR A 154 -24.08 -9.89 -5.36
CA THR A 154 -24.88 -10.78 -4.53
C THR A 154 -25.63 -10.03 -3.43
N ARG A 155 -24.94 -9.17 -2.66
CA ARG A 155 -25.53 -8.43 -1.52
C ARG A 155 -26.65 -7.48 -1.94
N PHE A 156 -26.58 -6.94 -3.16
CA PHE A 156 -27.60 -6.05 -3.72
C PHE A 156 -28.51 -6.73 -4.75
N LEU A 157 -28.55 -8.06 -4.81
CA LEU A 157 -29.43 -8.84 -5.68
C LEU A 157 -29.35 -8.41 -7.16
N GLY A 158 -28.14 -8.18 -7.66
CA GLY A 158 -27.89 -7.72 -9.05
C GLY A 158 -28.23 -6.26 -9.32
N LYS A 159 -28.75 -5.51 -8.33
CA LYS A 159 -29.13 -4.09 -8.48
C LYS A 159 -27.96 -3.13 -8.29
N VAL A 160 -26.72 -3.60 -8.47
CA VAL A 160 -25.51 -2.80 -8.36
C VAL A 160 -24.61 -3.06 -9.57
N ARG A 161 -23.96 -2.00 -10.05
CA ARG A 161 -22.95 -2.06 -11.10
C ARG A 161 -21.67 -1.43 -10.59
N LEU A 162 -20.55 -2.11 -10.80
CA LEU A 162 -19.23 -1.55 -10.59
C LEU A 162 -18.61 -1.27 -11.98
N SER A 163 -18.02 -0.10 -12.14
CA SER A 163 -17.25 0.25 -13.33
C SER A 163 -15.93 0.88 -12.94
N VAL A 164 -14.86 0.55 -13.66
CA VAL A 164 -13.59 1.24 -13.53
C VAL A 164 -13.71 2.58 -14.26
N ILE A 165 -13.28 3.67 -13.62
CA ILE A 165 -13.35 5.03 -14.19
C ILE A 165 -11.98 5.64 -14.48
N GLU A 166 -10.94 5.21 -13.78
CA GLU A 166 -9.57 5.66 -14.00
C GLU A 166 -8.60 4.53 -13.59
N VAL A 167 -7.59 4.28 -14.42
CA VAL A 167 -6.47 3.40 -14.09
C VAL A 167 -5.18 4.18 -14.29
N THR A 168 -4.26 4.08 -13.33
CA THR A 168 -2.88 4.52 -13.53
C THR A 168 -2.03 3.28 -13.77
N ARG A 169 -1.56 3.11 -15.00
CA ARG A 169 -0.82 1.93 -15.47
C ARG A 169 0.64 2.26 -15.77
N LYS A 170 1.49 1.26 -15.64
CA LYS A 170 2.90 1.30 -15.98
C LYS A 170 3.18 0.28 -17.08
N SER A 171 4.12 0.63 -17.94
CA SER A 171 4.63 -0.25 -19.00
C SER A 171 6.11 -0.04 -19.18
N GLU A 172 6.81 -1.07 -19.67
CA GLU A 172 8.17 -0.90 -20.14
C GLU A 172 8.16 -0.52 -21.61
N ARG A 173 8.79 0.61 -21.95
CA ARG A 173 8.98 1.01 -23.35
C ARG A 173 10.46 1.06 -23.69
N PRO A 174 10.85 0.62 -24.90
CA PRO A 174 12.19 0.90 -25.40
C PRO A 174 12.39 2.41 -25.55
N SER A 175 13.58 2.88 -25.20
CA SER A 175 13.99 4.26 -25.39
C SER A 175 14.11 4.55 -26.89
N VAL A 176 13.52 5.66 -27.33
CA VAL A 176 13.59 6.13 -28.72
C VAL A 176 15.03 6.40 -29.13
N ALA A 177 15.88 6.82 -28.19
CA ALA A 177 17.29 7.11 -28.43
C ALA A 177 18.18 5.86 -28.44
N ASN A 178 17.76 4.79 -27.76
CA ASN A 178 18.53 3.55 -27.67
C ASN A 178 17.59 2.38 -27.35
N ASN A 179 17.29 1.54 -28.34
CA ASN A 179 16.40 0.38 -28.16
C ASN A 179 16.86 -0.61 -27.07
N LYS A 180 18.11 -0.55 -26.61
CA LYS A 180 18.61 -1.36 -25.48
C LYS A 180 18.21 -0.82 -24.10
N LEU A 181 17.91 0.47 -23.98
CA LEU A 181 17.48 1.08 -22.72
C LEU A 181 15.96 1.05 -22.65
N LYS A 182 15.39 0.40 -21.62
CA LYS A 182 13.95 0.44 -21.35
C LYS A 182 13.67 1.46 -20.27
N TYR A 183 12.62 2.25 -20.41
CA TYR A 183 12.12 3.14 -19.36
C TYR A 183 10.70 2.74 -18.97
N THR A 184 10.33 3.01 -17.71
CA THR A 184 8.97 2.82 -17.24
C THR A 184 8.12 4.02 -17.63
N ASP A 185 7.19 3.83 -18.56
CA ASP A 185 6.19 4.82 -18.89
C ASP A 185 5.00 4.70 -17.92
N THR A 186 4.45 5.83 -17.48
CA THR A 186 3.29 5.87 -16.58
C THR A 186 2.15 6.62 -17.28
N GLU A 187 1.07 5.90 -17.54
CA GLU A 187 -0.10 6.44 -18.23
C GLU A 187 -1.31 6.44 -17.29
N ARG A 188 -2.15 7.48 -17.43
CA ARG A 188 -3.49 7.49 -16.84
C ARG A 188 -4.51 7.36 -17.96
N SER A 189 -5.37 6.35 -17.86
CA SER A 189 -6.45 6.12 -18.79
C SER A 189 -7.80 6.19 -18.08
N TRP A 190 -8.79 6.77 -18.74
CA TRP A 190 -10.19 6.78 -18.30
C TRP A 190 -10.94 5.70 -19.06
N THR A 191 -11.82 5.00 -18.35
CA THR A 191 -12.61 3.90 -18.91
C THR A 191 -13.99 3.88 -18.25
N HIS A 192 -14.90 3.07 -18.77
CA HIS A 192 -16.18 2.73 -18.13
C HIS A 192 -16.43 1.22 -18.16
N SER A 193 -15.35 0.45 -18.32
CA SER A 193 -15.35 -1.01 -18.40
C SER A 193 -15.60 -1.67 -17.04
N SER A 194 -15.96 -2.95 -17.07
CA SER A 194 -15.98 -3.79 -15.87
C SER A 194 -14.55 -4.02 -15.34
N LEU A 195 -14.44 -4.55 -14.11
CA LEU A 195 -13.12 -4.96 -13.59
C LEU A 195 -12.50 -6.06 -14.44
N GLY A 196 -13.29 -7.08 -14.81
CA GLY A 196 -12.82 -8.21 -15.62
C GLY A 196 -12.24 -7.76 -16.97
N GLU A 197 -12.96 -6.91 -17.71
CA GLU A 197 -12.47 -6.33 -18.97
C GLU A 197 -11.20 -5.49 -18.76
N THR A 198 -11.16 -4.68 -17.70
CA THR A 198 -10.00 -3.83 -17.41
C THR A 198 -8.76 -4.66 -17.11
N PHE A 199 -8.89 -5.74 -16.32
CA PHE A 199 -7.76 -6.60 -15.99
C PHE A 199 -7.32 -7.45 -17.18
N LEU A 200 -8.25 -7.88 -18.04
CA LEU A 200 -7.92 -8.54 -19.29
C LEU A 200 -7.09 -7.62 -20.21
N ASP A 201 -7.53 -6.37 -20.43
CA ASP A 201 -6.80 -5.38 -21.24
C ASP A 201 -5.39 -5.11 -20.67
N LEU A 202 -5.26 -4.98 -19.35
CA LEU A 202 -3.95 -4.80 -18.73
C LEU A 202 -3.03 -5.99 -18.97
N LYS A 203 -3.53 -7.23 -18.85
CA LYS A 203 -2.74 -8.44 -19.07
C LYS A 203 -2.33 -8.58 -20.54
N GLU A 204 -3.26 -8.41 -21.48
CA GLU A 204 -3.00 -8.51 -22.91
C GLU A 204 -1.95 -7.51 -23.38
N ARG A 205 -1.92 -6.31 -22.79
CA ARG A 205 -0.93 -5.27 -23.11
C ARG A 205 0.35 -5.34 -22.28
N GLY A 206 0.49 -6.30 -21.37
CA GLY A 206 1.66 -6.41 -20.49
C GLY A 206 1.80 -5.21 -19.53
N PHE A 207 0.68 -4.59 -19.15
CA PHE A 207 0.64 -3.47 -18.22
C PHE A 207 0.36 -3.95 -16.79
N TRP A 208 0.93 -3.24 -15.83
CA TRP A 208 0.54 -3.37 -14.42
C TRP A 208 0.01 -2.03 -13.91
N PHE A 209 -0.97 -2.05 -13.00
CA PHE A 209 -1.50 -0.81 -12.45
C PHE A 209 -0.82 -0.44 -11.13
N THR A 210 -0.78 0.85 -10.83
CA THR A 210 -0.35 1.37 -9.51
C THR A 210 -1.53 1.87 -8.69
N SER A 211 -2.58 2.32 -9.37
CA SER A 211 -3.86 2.64 -8.75
C SER A 211 -5.02 2.41 -9.71
N LEU A 212 -6.18 2.08 -9.13
CA LEU A 212 -7.43 1.86 -9.84
C LEU A 212 -8.54 2.61 -9.11
N LYS A 213 -9.30 3.43 -9.85
CA LYS A 213 -10.47 4.17 -9.36
C LYS A 213 -11.71 3.57 -9.99
N PHE A 214 -12.70 3.27 -9.16
CA PHE A 214 -13.96 2.65 -9.57
C PHE A 214 -15.16 3.43 -9.06
N LYS A 215 -16.30 3.22 -9.73
CA LYS A 215 -17.60 3.81 -9.39
C LYS A 215 -18.58 2.67 -9.14
N VAL A 216 -19.35 2.80 -8.06
CA VAL A 216 -20.43 1.88 -7.70
C VAL A 216 -21.76 2.60 -7.91
N GLU A 217 -22.65 2.00 -8.68
CA GLU A 217 -23.97 2.53 -9.01
C GLU A 217 -25.05 1.55 -8.57
N LYS A 218 -26.12 2.06 -7.94
CA LYS A 218 -27.24 1.25 -7.48
C LYS A 218 -28.50 1.56 -8.28
N ALA A 219 -29.17 0.53 -8.78
CA ALA A 219 -30.43 0.67 -9.51
C ALA A 219 -31.58 1.07 -8.56
N THR A 220 -32.28 2.13 -8.90
CA THR A 220 -33.46 2.65 -8.20
C THR A 220 -34.52 3.03 -9.22
N LYS A 221 -35.70 2.37 -9.18
CA LYS A 221 -36.86 2.65 -10.05
C LYS A 221 -36.50 2.84 -11.54
N GLY A 222 -35.65 1.99 -12.09
CA GLY A 222 -35.25 2.03 -13.51
C GLY A 222 -34.07 2.94 -13.86
N SER A 223 -33.50 3.66 -12.90
CA SER A 223 -32.28 4.48 -13.10
C SER A 223 -31.13 4.02 -12.20
N TYR A 224 -29.90 4.13 -12.67
CA TYR A 224 -28.72 3.90 -11.84
C TYR A 224 -28.28 5.21 -11.21
N LEU A 225 -28.29 5.26 -9.87
CA LEU A 225 -27.76 6.40 -9.14
C LEU A 225 -26.33 6.09 -8.69
N LYS A 226 -25.42 7.03 -8.93
CA LYS A 226 -24.06 6.98 -8.42
C LYS A 226 -24.12 6.91 -6.90
N ASN A 227 -23.65 5.80 -6.34
CA ASN A 227 -23.73 5.55 -4.91
C ASN A 227 -22.39 5.79 -4.22
N SER A 228 -21.28 5.43 -4.86
CA SER A 228 -19.93 5.63 -4.31
C SER A 228 -18.86 5.72 -5.40
N VAL A 229 -17.75 6.39 -5.10
CA VAL A 229 -16.48 6.30 -5.84
C VAL A 229 -15.46 5.75 -4.87
N GLY A 230 -14.70 4.75 -5.31
CA GLY A 230 -13.58 4.18 -4.58
C GLY A 230 -12.27 4.30 -5.36
N LYS A 231 -11.13 4.32 -4.66
CA LYS A 231 -9.80 4.21 -5.26
C LYS A 231 -8.91 3.30 -4.41
N VAL A 232 -8.12 2.46 -5.06
CA VAL A 232 -7.13 1.59 -4.43
C VAL A 232 -5.75 1.84 -5.03
N TYR A 233 -4.71 1.76 -4.21
CA TYR A 233 -3.31 1.88 -4.59
C TYR A 233 -2.52 0.66 -4.10
N LYS A 234 -1.46 0.30 -4.84
CA LYS A 234 -0.57 -0.81 -4.43
C LYS A 234 0.05 -0.64 -3.04
N PHE A 235 0.38 0.58 -2.64
CA PHE A 235 0.94 0.86 -1.30
C PHE A 235 -0.14 0.97 -0.21
N GLY A 236 -1.11 0.05 -0.21
CA GLY A 236 -2.10 -0.13 0.84
C GLY A 236 -2.96 1.08 1.16
N THR A 237 -3.09 2.03 0.22
CA THR A 237 -3.94 3.21 0.35
C THR A 237 -5.28 2.98 -0.35
N PHE A 238 -6.35 3.37 0.32
CA PHE A 238 -7.72 3.30 -0.18
C PHE A 238 -8.39 4.67 -0.02
N SER A 239 -9.36 4.96 -0.86
CA SER A 239 -10.27 6.06 -0.62
C SER A 239 -11.69 5.75 -1.08
N CYS A 240 -12.68 6.35 -0.42
CA CYS A 240 -14.07 6.24 -0.81
C CYS A 240 -14.90 7.48 -0.44
N THR A 241 -16.00 7.70 -1.15
CA THR A 241 -16.96 8.78 -0.82
C THR A 241 -18.14 8.29 0.02
N ASN A 242 -18.49 7.01 -0.11
CA ASN A 242 -19.63 6.35 0.56
C ASN A 242 -19.39 4.83 0.59
N MET A 243 -20.29 4.05 1.19
CA MET A 243 -20.22 2.58 1.28
C MET A 243 -18.96 2.09 1.99
N TYR A 244 -18.52 2.83 3.03
CA TYR A 244 -17.32 2.48 3.78
C TYR A 244 -17.39 1.07 4.34
N GLU A 245 -18.52 0.68 4.93
CA GLU A 245 -18.72 -0.66 5.46
C GLU A 245 -18.47 -1.74 4.40
N GLN A 246 -19.04 -1.60 3.21
CA GLN A 246 -18.86 -2.61 2.15
C GLN A 246 -17.43 -2.62 1.63
N ILE A 247 -16.79 -1.46 1.44
CA ILE A 247 -15.39 -1.40 1.01
C ILE A 247 -14.48 -2.00 2.09
N ARG A 248 -14.78 -1.75 3.36
CA ARG A 248 -14.03 -2.30 4.46
C ARG A 248 -14.17 -3.82 4.51
N SER A 249 -15.37 -4.34 4.73
CA SER A 249 -15.57 -5.78 5.00
C SER A 249 -15.35 -6.67 3.77
N LEU A 250 -15.59 -6.15 2.56
CA LEU A 250 -15.51 -6.97 1.33
C LEU A 250 -14.21 -6.77 0.53
N LEU A 251 -13.41 -5.73 0.82
CA LEU A 251 -12.16 -5.44 0.09
C LEU A 251 -10.97 -5.24 1.02
N ILE A 252 -11.04 -4.34 2.01
CA ILE A 252 -9.90 -4.01 2.88
C ILE A 252 -9.57 -5.18 3.82
N GLU A 253 -10.54 -5.73 4.54
CA GLU A 253 -10.32 -6.81 5.51
C GLU A 253 -9.73 -8.08 4.86
N PRO A 254 -10.20 -8.55 3.69
CA PRO A 254 -9.54 -9.64 2.96
C PRO A 254 -8.08 -9.33 2.58
N LEU A 255 -7.77 -8.08 2.21
CA LEU A 255 -6.39 -7.68 1.89
C LEU A 255 -5.52 -7.60 3.15
N GLU A 256 -6.07 -7.21 4.30
CA GLU A 256 -5.36 -7.25 5.57
C GLU A 256 -4.97 -8.66 5.98
N LEU A 257 -5.83 -9.66 5.74
CA LEU A 257 -5.48 -11.07 5.99
C LEU A 257 -4.25 -11.49 5.17
N VAL A 258 -4.25 -11.20 3.86
CA VAL A 258 -3.11 -11.47 2.98
C VAL A 258 -1.85 -10.72 3.44
N ALA A 259 -2.00 -9.45 3.85
CA ALA A 259 -0.89 -8.67 4.38
C ALA A 259 -0.34 -9.28 5.67
N SER A 260 -1.22 -9.72 6.57
CA SER A 260 -0.86 -10.32 7.85
C SER A 260 -0.07 -11.62 7.66
N GLU A 261 -0.55 -12.53 6.82
CA GLU A 261 0.15 -13.77 6.48
C GLU A 261 1.56 -13.48 5.96
N ARG A 262 1.69 -12.51 5.06
CA ARG A 262 2.99 -12.08 4.53
C ARG A 262 3.87 -11.45 5.61
N MET A 263 3.34 -10.59 6.47
CA MET A 263 4.14 -9.98 7.55
C MET A 263 4.62 -11.05 8.55
N HIS A 264 3.80 -12.06 8.82
CA HIS A 264 4.17 -13.20 9.65
C HIS A 264 5.28 -14.03 8.99
N LEU A 265 5.19 -14.27 7.67
CA LEU A 265 6.25 -14.92 6.91
C LEU A 265 7.59 -14.17 7.03
N LEU A 266 7.60 -12.84 7.08
CA LEU A 266 8.82 -12.04 7.17
C LEU A 266 9.41 -11.93 8.58
N ASP A 267 8.70 -12.41 9.60
CA ASP A 267 9.04 -12.15 11.00
C ASP A 267 10.11 -13.08 11.58
N GLY A 268 10.88 -12.57 12.55
CA GLY A 268 11.85 -13.33 13.34
C GLY A 268 12.94 -13.99 12.48
N ARG A 269 13.42 -13.27 11.47
CA ARG A 269 14.38 -13.78 10.48
C ARG A 269 15.82 -13.35 10.75
N GLY A 270 16.04 -12.28 11.51
CA GLY A 270 17.40 -11.85 11.88
C GLY A 270 18.08 -12.89 12.77
N ILE A 271 19.38 -13.12 12.55
CA ILE A 271 20.17 -14.08 13.33
C ILE A 271 20.18 -13.71 14.83
N ILE A 272 20.30 -12.43 15.16
CA ILE A 272 20.29 -11.95 16.55
C ILE A 272 18.95 -12.24 17.22
N GLU A 273 17.83 -12.02 16.52
CA GLU A 273 16.48 -12.26 17.03
C GLU A 273 16.21 -13.74 17.30
N ARG A 274 16.99 -14.63 16.66
CA ARG A 274 16.89 -16.09 16.78
C ARG A 274 17.96 -16.70 17.68
N ASN A 275 18.53 -15.93 18.61
CA ASN A 275 19.62 -16.40 19.49
C ASN A 275 20.80 -16.97 18.68
N TYR A 276 21.23 -16.26 17.64
CA TYR A 276 22.33 -16.62 16.75
C TYR A 276 22.12 -17.89 15.90
N LYS A 277 20.88 -18.37 15.80
CA LYS A 277 20.52 -19.43 14.84
C LYS A 277 20.23 -18.82 13.46
N PRO A 278 20.72 -19.41 12.36
CA PRO A 278 20.36 -18.96 11.02
C PRO A 278 18.84 -18.91 10.83
N GLY A 279 18.36 -17.79 10.28
CA GLY A 279 16.99 -17.68 9.80
C GLY A 279 16.86 -18.45 8.49
N PRO A 280 15.75 -19.15 8.24
CA PRO A 280 15.51 -19.72 6.92
C PRO A 280 15.50 -18.57 5.89
N PRO A 281 16.19 -18.71 4.75
CA PRO A 281 16.12 -17.72 3.68
C PRO A 281 14.70 -17.61 3.11
N LEU A 282 14.44 -16.50 2.44
CA LEU A 282 13.23 -16.29 1.65
C LEU A 282 13.55 -16.50 0.17
N GLU A 283 12.57 -16.94 -0.61
CA GLU A 283 12.66 -16.92 -2.06
C GLU A 283 11.53 -16.09 -2.68
N ILE A 284 11.85 -15.38 -3.77
CA ILE A 284 10.87 -14.84 -4.71
C ILE A 284 10.87 -15.77 -5.93
N VAL A 285 9.72 -16.41 -6.17
CA VAL A 285 9.52 -17.34 -7.28
C VAL A 285 8.70 -16.67 -8.38
N TYR A 286 9.17 -16.77 -9.61
CA TYR A 286 8.50 -16.29 -10.81
C TYR A 286 7.85 -17.45 -11.59
N GLU A 287 6.75 -17.16 -12.26
CA GLU A 287 6.06 -18.15 -13.11
C GLU A 287 6.86 -18.45 -14.39
N GLU A 288 7.57 -17.45 -14.92
CA GLU A 288 8.38 -17.51 -16.15
C GLU A 288 9.89 -17.39 -15.88
N ASN A 289 10.72 -17.70 -16.90
CA ASN A 289 12.18 -17.59 -16.86
C ASN A 289 12.65 -16.12 -16.95
N VAL A 290 12.44 -15.36 -15.88
CA VAL A 290 12.78 -13.92 -15.83
C VAL A 290 14.28 -13.65 -16.02
N PHE A 291 15.15 -14.59 -15.63
CA PHE A 291 16.62 -14.45 -15.76
C PHE A 291 17.22 -15.38 -16.83
N GLU A 292 16.50 -15.60 -17.93
CA GLU A 292 17.01 -16.38 -19.08
C GLU A 292 18.23 -15.73 -19.76
N THR A 293 18.35 -14.40 -19.69
CA THR A 293 19.43 -13.63 -20.33
C THR A 293 20.26 -12.83 -19.31
N SER A 294 21.55 -12.63 -19.61
CA SER A 294 22.45 -11.82 -18.80
C SER A 294 22.04 -10.34 -18.73
N ASP A 295 21.32 -9.84 -19.76
CA ASP A 295 20.77 -8.48 -19.75
C ASP A 295 19.69 -8.32 -18.66
N MET A 296 18.86 -9.34 -18.42
CA MET A 296 17.88 -9.32 -17.32
C MET A 296 18.55 -9.36 -15.94
N VAL A 297 19.64 -10.12 -15.81
CA VAL A 297 20.48 -10.14 -14.60
C VAL A 297 21.09 -8.75 -14.34
N ARG A 298 21.65 -8.12 -15.38
CA ARG A 298 22.20 -6.75 -15.28
C ARG A 298 21.12 -5.73 -14.91
N LYS A 299 19.97 -5.78 -15.58
CA LYS A 299 18.81 -4.93 -15.28
C LYS A 299 18.37 -5.06 -13.82
N PHE A 300 18.35 -6.28 -13.28
CA PHE A 300 18.04 -6.49 -11.87
C PHE A 300 19.07 -5.83 -10.94
N GLY A 301 20.37 -5.98 -11.24
CA GLY A 301 21.42 -5.28 -10.50
C GLY A 301 21.33 -3.76 -10.58
N GLU A 302 21.01 -3.21 -11.76
CA GLU A 302 20.75 -1.78 -11.95
C GLU A 302 19.56 -1.30 -11.13
N VAL A 303 18.47 -2.08 -11.08
CA VAL A 303 17.31 -1.77 -10.23
C VAL A 303 17.73 -1.69 -8.76
N LEU A 304 18.46 -2.70 -8.25
CA LEU A 304 18.91 -2.72 -6.86
C LEU A 304 19.89 -1.59 -6.52
N ASN A 305 20.69 -1.13 -7.47
CA ASN A 305 21.56 0.04 -7.28
C ASN A 305 20.78 1.34 -7.00
N HIS A 306 19.49 1.39 -7.35
CA HIS A 306 18.61 2.53 -7.04
C HIS A 306 17.82 2.35 -5.73
N TYR A 307 18.13 1.31 -4.94
CA TYR A 307 17.51 1.10 -3.63
C TYR A 307 17.98 2.17 -2.65
N LYS A 308 17.07 3.11 -2.34
CA LYS A 308 17.40 4.31 -1.54
C LYS A 308 17.71 3.98 -0.09
N ASP A 309 18.51 4.84 0.54
CA ASP A 309 18.87 4.78 1.96
C ASP A 309 19.44 3.41 2.35
N ALA A 310 20.31 2.88 1.49
CA ALA A 310 20.94 1.58 1.66
C ALA A 310 22.35 1.58 1.06
N SER A 311 23.23 0.75 1.62
CA SER A 311 24.51 0.42 1.03
C SER A 311 24.38 -0.91 0.27
N LEU A 312 24.90 -0.97 -0.95
CA LEU A 312 24.90 -2.18 -1.79
C LEU A 312 26.35 -2.59 -2.07
N VAL A 313 26.69 -3.83 -1.76
CA VAL A 313 27.98 -4.45 -2.11
C VAL A 313 27.71 -5.60 -3.06
N ILE A 314 28.16 -5.49 -4.31
CA ILE A 314 27.97 -6.52 -5.34
C ILE A 314 29.21 -7.43 -5.32
N TYR A 315 29.01 -8.71 -5.03
CA TYR A 315 30.06 -9.72 -5.10
C TYR A 315 30.26 -10.19 -6.54
N HIS A 316 29.15 -10.48 -7.23
CA HIS A 316 29.11 -10.90 -8.64
C HIS A 316 27.94 -10.23 -9.35
N GLY A 317 28.13 -9.82 -10.60
CA GLY A 317 27.08 -9.18 -11.42
C GLY A 317 26.89 -9.75 -12.82
N ASN A 318 27.68 -10.76 -13.22
CA ASN A 318 27.62 -11.42 -14.52
C ASN A 318 28.39 -12.75 -14.49
N PRO A 319 27.81 -13.91 -14.89
CA PRO A 319 26.43 -14.13 -15.32
C PRO A 319 25.44 -14.26 -14.15
N TYR A 320 25.93 -14.32 -12.91
CA TYR A 320 25.13 -14.40 -11.69
C TYR A 320 25.12 -13.06 -10.96
N PHE A 321 23.98 -12.72 -10.35
CA PHE A 321 23.89 -11.57 -9.45
C PHE A 321 23.89 -12.06 -8.00
N HIS A 322 24.87 -11.59 -7.23
CA HIS A 322 24.94 -11.80 -5.79
C HIS A 322 25.42 -10.50 -5.13
N ALA A 323 24.62 -9.97 -4.21
CA ALA A 323 24.93 -8.75 -3.51
C ALA A 323 24.45 -8.76 -2.06
N ASN A 324 25.12 -8.00 -1.21
CA ASN A 324 24.67 -7.68 0.15
C ASN A 324 24.04 -6.28 0.16
N ILE A 325 22.89 -6.15 0.82
CA ILE A 325 22.20 -4.89 1.04
C ILE A 325 22.15 -4.63 2.54
N ALA A 326 22.58 -3.43 2.95
CA ALA A 326 22.42 -2.92 4.30
C ALA A 326 21.53 -1.67 4.30
N ASP A 327 20.36 -1.75 4.94
CA ASP A 327 19.43 -0.65 5.16
C ASP A 327 20.03 0.34 6.18
N GLN A 328 20.28 1.57 5.74
CA GLN A 328 20.92 2.58 6.58
C GLN A 328 19.99 3.18 7.64
N LYS A 329 18.67 2.97 7.53
CA LYS A 329 17.71 3.56 8.48
C LYS A 329 17.53 2.73 9.74
N ASP A 330 17.71 1.42 9.65
CA ASP A 330 17.52 0.51 10.79
C ASP A 330 18.68 -0.45 11.01
N GLY A 331 19.69 -0.44 10.14
CA GLY A 331 20.84 -1.35 10.21
C GLY A 331 20.51 -2.79 9.85
N SER A 332 19.34 -3.05 9.26
CA SER A 332 19.00 -4.37 8.75
C SER A 332 19.85 -4.71 7.54
N SER A 333 20.28 -5.96 7.41
CA SER A 333 21.00 -6.44 6.24
C SER A 333 20.49 -7.79 5.75
N PHE A 334 20.68 -8.02 4.46
CA PHE A 334 20.32 -9.27 3.78
C PHE A 334 21.13 -9.42 2.48
N GLU A 335 21.44 -10.67 2.14
CA GLU A 335 22.02 -11.01 0.84
C GLU A 335 20.91 -11.30 -0.16
N ILE A 336 21.11 -10.90 -1.41
CA ILE A 336 20.21 -11.18 -2.53
C ILE A 336 21.00 -11.93 -3.59
N TRP A 337 20.49 -13.08 -4.00
CA TRP A 337 21.13 -13.94 -4.99
C TRP A 337 20.11 -14.49 -5.99
N ILE A 338 20.38 -14.40 -7.29
CA ILE A 338 19.64 -15.14 -8.32
C ILE A 338 20.08 -16.61 -8.30
N LEU A 339 19.21 -17.49 -7.80
CA LEU A 339 19.49 -18.93 -7.71
C LEU A 339 19.23 -19.67 -9.02
N SER A 340 18.25 -19.24 -9.80
CA SER A 340 17.91 -19.84 -11.08
C SER A 340 17.16 -18.84 -11.96
N GLN A 341 16.82 -19.25 -13.19
CA GLN A 341 16.07 -18.42 -14.13
C GLN A 341 14.72 -17.90 -13.58
N LYS A 342 14.17 -18.54 -12.53
CA LYS A 342 12.88 -18.20 -11.92
C LYS A 342 12.94 -17.80 -10.45
N ARG A 343 14.13 -17.72 -9.84
CA ARG A 343 14.25 -17.60 -8.37
C ARG A 343 15.27 -16.57 -7.93
N ILE A 344 14.86 -15.72 -6.99
CA ILE A 344 15.75 -14.90 -6.18
C ILE A 344 15.70 -15.45 -4.75
N LEU A 345 16.86 -15.66 -4.14
CA LEU A 345 17.03 -15.88 -2.71
C LEU A 345 17.28 -14.56 -2.01
N ILE A 346 16.67 -14.39 -0.84
CA ILE A 346 16.94 -13.32 0.10
C ILE A 346 17.36 -13.99 1.41
N SER A 347 18.64 -13.84 1.79
CA SER A 347 19.19 -14.43 3.02
C SER A 347 19.33 -13.35 4.10
N PRO A 348 18.49 -13.37 5.15
CA PRO A 348 18.62 -12.49 6.31
C PRO A 348 19.99 -12.64 6.99
N GLN A 349 20.53 -11.55 7.50
CA GLN A 349 21.85 -11.52 8.15
C GLN A 349 21.70 -11.25 9.66
N ALA A 350 22.69 -10.60 10.28
CA ALA A 350 22.74 -10.37 11.73
C ALA A 350 21.46 -9.72 12.27
N LYS A 351 21.06 -8.58 11.68
CA LYS A 351 19.84 -7.85 12.00
C LYS A 351 18.98 -7.78 10.75
N THR A 352 17.71 -8.13 10.84
CA THR A 352 16.79 -8.06 9.70
C THR A 352 15.36 -7.86 10.19
N SER A 353 14.85 -6.62 10.13
CA SER A 353 13.47 -6.33 10.51
C SER A 353 12.45 -6.74 9.44
N VAL A 354 11.21 -7.00 9.85
CA VAL A 354 10.06 -7.22 8.95
C VAL A 354 9.90 -6.05 7.98
N GLN A 355 10.07 -4.82 8.47
CA GLN A 355 9.92 -3.60 7.69
C GLN A 355 10.99 -3.48 6.60
N ALA A 356 12.24 -3.85 6.90
CA ALA A 356 13.33 -3.83 5.94
C ALA A 356 13.15 -4.88 4.84
N LEU A 357 12.79 -6.12 5.18
CA LEU A 357 12.46 -7.16 4.20
C LEU A 357 11.26 -6.75 3.34
N SER A 358 10.19 -6.26 3.97
CA SER A 358 9.00 -5.79 3.28
C SER A 358 9.33 -4.66 2.31
N ARG A 359 10.17 -3.69 2.72
CA ARG A 359 10.61 -2.57 1.88
C ARG A 359 11.43 -3.06 0.68
N ALA A 360 12.35 -3.99 0.88
CA ALA A 360 13.19 -4.55 -0.17
C ALA A 360 12.36 -5.31 -1.20
N ILE A 361 11.48 -6.20 -0.73
CA ILE A 361 10.60 -6.99 -1.60
C ILE A 361 9.63 -6.07 -2.36
N SER A 362 9.02 -5.10 -1.68
CA SER A 362 8.13 -4.11 -2.33
C SER A 362 8.86 -3.30 -3.40
N PHE A 363 10.14 -2.99 -3.18
CA PHE A 363 10.96 -2.29 -4.16
C PHE A 363 11.26 -3.17 -5.38
N ILE A 364 11.62 -4.44 -5.18
CA ILE A 364 11.80 -5.42 -6.28
C ILE A 364 10.49 -5.55 -7.08
N PHE A 365 9.35 -5.64 -6.40
CA PHE A 365 8.04 -5.76 -7.03
C PHE A 365 7.65 -4.51 -7.83
N ASP A 366 7.87 -3.30 -7.31
CA ASP A 366 7.52 -2.06 -8.02
C ASP A 366 8.48 -1.70 -9.17
N LYS A 367 9.77 -2.09 -9.06
CA LYS A 367 10.83 -1.67 -10.01
C LYS A 367 11.32 -2.74 -10.97
N PHE A 368 11.09 -4.01 -10.68
CA PHE A 368 11.54 -5.12 -11.51
C PHE A 368 10.36 -5.99 -11.95
N LYS A 369 9.93 -6.93 -11.11
CA LYS A 369 8.81 -7.84 -11.40
C LYS A 369 8.28 -8.44 -10.10
N GLU A 370 6.97 -8.61 -10.05
CA GLU A 370 6.29 -9.28 -8.94
C GLU A 370 6.46 -10.80 -9.02
N GLY A 371 6.55 -11.44 -7.86
CA GLY A 371 6.63 -12.89 -7.73
C GLY A 371 5.97 -13.37 -6.43
N ILE A 372 6.01 -14.67 -6.19
CA ILE A 372 5.48 -15.29 -4.98
C ILE A 372 6.60 -15.39 -3.95
N ILE A 373 6.33 -14.94 -2.72
CA ILE A 373 7.30 -14.99 -1.62
C ILE A 373 7.04 -16.29 -0.86
N ASN A 374 8.07 -17.12 -0.72
CA ASN A 374 8.01 -18.34 0.08
C ASN A 374 9.21 -18.41 1.02
N GLU A 375 9.13 -19.30 2.00
CA GLU A 375 10.33 -19.79 2.67
C GLU A 375 11.13 -20.66 1.71
N TYR A 376 12.45 -20.46 1.67
CA TYR A 376 13.32 -21.26 0.84
C TYR A 376 13.43 -22.67 1.42
N VAL A 377 13.03 -23.66 0.63
CA VAL A 377 13.25 -25.08 0.90
C VAL A 377 14.30 -25.58 -0.11
N PRO A 378 15.46 -26.09 0.35
CA PRO A 378 16.43 -26.72 -0.53
C PRO A 378 15.74 -27.84 -1.32
N ARG A 379 15.75 -27.75 -2.65
CA ARG A 379 15.26 -28.83 -3.50
C ARG A 379 16.45 -29.73 -3.83
N SER A 380 16.33 -31.02 -3.57
CA SER A 380 17.16 -32.03 -4.22
C SER A 380 16.84 -31.94 -5.71
N GLU A 381 17.80 -31.50 -6.51
CA GLU A 381 17.70 -31.54 -7.97
C GLU A 381 17.73 -32.97 -8.50
#